data_AF-A0A5J4PBD3-F1
#
_entry.id   AF-A0A5J4PBD3-F1
#
_cell.length_a   1.000
_cell.length_b   1.000
_cell.length_c   1.000
_cell.angle_alpha   90.00
_cell.angle_beta   90.00
_cell.angle_gamma   90.00
#
_symmetry.space_group_name_H-M   'P 1'
#
loop_
_entity.id
_entity.type
_entity.pdbx_description
1 polymer ?
#
loop_
_entity_poly.entity_id
_entity_poly.type
_entity_poly.pdbx_seq_one_letter_code
_entity_poly.pdbx_strand_id
1 'polypeptide(L)'
;LSVEAREVIKKQGVCYTDEEEDLVTSIVNGKDCVFTCYDADAYCRCAIERAYREKKTDFYKPLSCHLYPIRISETGIYRAINYHRWTVCKAAILLGERENLPVYKFLKEPLIRKFGESWYAELELVAKELEETSWNCK
;
A
#
# COMPACT_ATOMS: atom_id res chain seq x y z
N LEU A 1 3.08 9.47 -18.09
CA LEU A 1 3.52 8.05 -18.02
C LEU A 1 4.69 7.87 -18.98
N SER A 2 5.60 6.95 -18.70
CA SER A 2 6.75 6.66 -19.57
C SER A 2 6.29 6.13 -20.94
N VAL A 3 7.20 6.11 -21.92
CA VAL A 3 6.89 5.57 -23.26
C VAL A 3 6.54 4.09 -23.16
N GLU A 4 7.33 3.33 -22.41
CA GLU A 4 7.17 1.90 -22.16
C GLU A 4 5.85 1.61 -21.46
N ALA A 5 5.47 2.40 -20.46
CA ALA A 5 4.17 2.26 -19.80
C ALA A 5 2.99 2.45 -20.77
N ARG A 6 3.09 3.42 -21.69
CA ARG A 6 2.05 3.65 -22.71
C ARG A 6 1.97 2.52 -23.72
N GLU A 7 3.10 1.93 -24.10
CA GLU A 7 3.16 0.78 -24.99
C GLU A 7 2.54 -0.46 -24.34
N VAL A 8 2.86 -0.70 -23.07
CA VAL A 8 2.24 -1.75 -22.27
C VAL A 8 0.73 -1.56 -22.20
N ILE A 9 0.25 -0.36 -21.86
CA ILE A 9 -1.19 -0.06 -21.80
C ILE A 9 -1.88 -0.32 -23.15
N LYS A 10 -1.27 0.07 -24.27
CA LYS A 10 -1.84 -0.18 -25.60
C LYS A 10 -1.96 -1.67 -25.92
N LYS A 11 -1.03 -2.49 -25.43
CA LYS A 11 -0.95 -3.91 -25.74
C LYS A 11 -1.84 -4.78 -24.85
N GLN A 12 -1.85 -4.52 -23.53
CA GLN A 12 -2.53 -5.37 -22.54
C GLN A 12 -3.61 -4.65 -21.72
N GLY A 13 -3.75 -3.33 -21.86
CA GLY A 13 -4.58 -2.51 -20.99
C GLY A 13 -3.86 -2.06 -19.71
N VAL A 14 -4.61 -1.48 -18.78
CA VAL A 14 -4.09 -0.99 -17.49
C VAL A 14 -3.99 -2.10 -16.43
N CYS A 15 -4.66 -3.21 -16.66
CA CYS A 15 -4.73 -4.37 -15.78
C CYS A 15 -4.78 -5.66 -16.58
N TYR A 16 -4.32 -6.76 -15.98
CA TYR A 16 -4.42 -8.11 -16.52
C TYR A 16 -4.78 -9.08 -15.38
N THR A 17 -5.32 -10.24 -15.72
CA THR A 17 -5.54 -11.35 -14.78
C THR A 17 -4.24 -12.15 -14.67
N ASP A 18 -3.72 -12.30 -13.46
CA ASP A 18 -2.50 -13.08 -13.23
C ASP A 18 -2.77 -14.59 -13.06
N GLU A 19 -1.72 -15.35 -12.74
CA GLU A 19 -1.78 -16.81 -12.57
C GLU A 19 -2.61 -17.24 -11.35
N GLU A 20 -2.87 -16.33 -10.41
CA GLU A 20 -3.71 -16.54 -9.24
C GLU A 20 -5.18 -16.12 -9.49
N GLU A 21 -5.51 -15.82 -10.75
CA GLU A 21 -6.82 -15.31 -11.21
C GLU A 21 -7.17 -13.91 -10.64
N ASP A 22 -6.18 -13.19 -10.12
CA ASP A 22 -6.37 -11.86 -9.54
C ASP A 22 -6.23 -10.77 -10.62
N LEU A 23 -7.09 -9.75 -10.53
CA LEU A 23 -6.99 -8.57 -11.39
C LEU A 23 -5.90 -7.64 -10.87
N VAL A 24 -4.73 -7.66 -11.51
CA VAL A 24 -3.56 -6.88 -11.13
C VAL A 24 -3.28 -5.75 -12.11
N THR A 25 -2.55 -4.74 -11.66
CA THR A 25 -2.13 -3.62 -12.53
C THR A 25 -1.02 -4.08 -13.47
N SER A 26 -1.07 -3.68 -14.73
CA SER A 26 -0.04 -4.00 -15.71
C SER A 26 1.34 -3.50 -15.27
N ILE A 27 2.35 -4.35 -15.49
CA ILE A 27 3.73 -4.13 -15.05
C ILE A 27 4.64 -3.87 -16.24
N VAL A 28 5.51 -2.87 -16.12
CA VAL A 28 6.57 -2.50 -17.05
C VAL A 28 7.85 -3.21 -16.61
N ASN A 29 8.42 -4.03 -17.52
CA ASN A 29 9.70 -4.72 -17.34
C ASN A 29 9.82 -5.53 -16.04
N GLY A 30 8.71 -6.07 -15.53
CA GLY A 30 8.67 -6.84 -14.28
C GLY A 30 9.01 -6.05 -13.01
N LYS A 31 8.95 -4.70 -13.05
CA LYS A 31 9.35 -3.83 -11.93
C LYS A 31 8.26 -2.86 -11.51
N ASP A 32 7.92 -1.93 -12.40
CA ASP A 32 7.06 -0.79 -12.09
C ASP A 32 5.65 -1.01 -12.63
N CYS A 33 4.62 -0.57 -11.91
CA CYS A 33 3.28 -0.53 -12.50
C CYS A 33 3.21 0.54 -13.61
N VAL A 34 2.27 0.40 -14.55
CA VAL A 34 2.09 1.38 -15.64
C VAL A 34 1.78 2.82 -15.18
N PHE A 35 1.41 3.01 -13.91
CA PHE A 35 1.15 4.31 -13.30
C PHE A 35 2.36 4.90 -12.55
N THR A 36 3.50 4.21 -12.51
CA THR A 36 4.71 4.74 -11.89
C THR A 36 5.18 6.01 -12.63
N CYS A 37 5.57 7.01 -11.86
CA CYS A 37 6.26 8.20 -12.34
C CYS A 37 7.31 8.63 -11.33
N TYR A 38 8.27 9.43 -11.77
CA TYR A 38 9.33 9.95 -10.91
C TYR A 38 9.15 11.46 -10.73
N ASP A 39 9.42 11.96 -9.53
CA ASP A 39 9.50 13.40 -9.26
C ASP A 39 10.92 13.94 -9.54
N ALA A 40 11.14 15.23 -9.28
CA ALA A 40 12.41 15.90 -9.55
C ALA A 40 13.58 15.31 -8.74
N ASP A 41 13.30 14.73 -7.58
CA ASP A 41 14.28 14.09 -6.70
C ASP A 41 14.48 12.60 -7.02
N ALA A 42 13.93 12.14 -8.15
CA ALA A 42 13.92 10.75 -8.59
C ALA A 42 13.21 9.79 -7.63
N TYR A 43 12.29 10.28 -6.77
CA TYR A 43 11.46 9.39 -5.96
C TYR A 43 10.35 8.78 -6.80
N CYS A 44 10.15 7.48 -6.60
CA CYS A 44 9.03 6.76 -7.19
C CYS A 44 7.70 7.26 -6.60
N ARG A 45 6.77 7.64 -7.47
CA ARG A 45 5.43 8.13 -7.15
C ARG A 45 4.38 7.45 -8.02
N CYS A 46 3.15 7.41 -7.54
CA CYS A 46 1.99 7.04 -8.36
C CYS A 46 1.48 8.27 -9.12
N ALA A 47 1.36 8.18 -10.45
CA ALA A 47 0.86 9.26 -11.29
C ALA A 47 -0.59 9.67 -10.96
N ILE A 48 -1.42 8.71 -10.53
CA ILE A 48 -2.81 8.97 -10.10
C ILE A 48 -2.81 9.79 -8.81
N GLU A 49 -2.02 9.36 -7.82
CA GLU A 49 -1.90 10.07 -6.55
C GLU A 49 -1.37 11.51 -6.76
N ARG A 50 -0.37 11.66 -7.63
CA ARG A 50 0.17 12.97 -7.98
C ARG A 50 -0.89 13.86 -8.64
N ALA A 51 -1.61 13.33 -9.62
CA ALA A 51 -2.68 14.09 -10.30
C ALA A 51 -3.78 14.53 -9.32
N TYR A 52 -4.14 13.68 -8.35
CA TYR A 52 -5.10 14.05 -7.30
C TYR A 52 -4.56 15.18 -6.41
N ARG A 53 -3.31 15.07 -5.93
CA ARG A 53 -2.68 16.12 -5.11
C ARG A 53 -2.54 17.45 -5.87
N GLU A 54 -2.38 17.38 -7.19
CA GLU A 54 -2.36 18.54 -8.10
C GLU A 54 -3.77 19.02 -8.51
N LYS A 55 -4.85 18.46 -7.95
CA LYS A 55 -6.25 18.81 -8.26
C LYS A 55 -6.63 18.62 -9.74
N LYS A 56 -5.94 17.74 -10.45
CA LYS A 56 -6.22 17.39 -11.85
C LYS A 56 -7.25 16.26 -12.00
N THR A 57 -7.52 15.56 -10.91
CA THR A 57 -8.56 14.52 -10.80
C THR A 57 -9.09 14.49 -9.37
N ASP A 58 -10.34 14.08 -9.24
CA ASP A 58 -11.02 13.74 -7.98
C ASP A 58 -10.76 12.30 -7.55
N PHE A 59 -10.16 11.47 -8.42
CA PHE A 59 -9.86 10.08 -8.14
C PHE A 59 -8.51 9.94 -7.43
N TYR A 60 -8.56 9.61 -6.14
CA TYR A 60 -7.37 9.22 -5.39
C TYR A 60 -6.94 7.79 -5.73
N LYS A 61 -5.67 7.45 -5.49
CA LYS A 61 -5.14 6.13 -5.84
C LYS A 61 -6.00 4.98 -5.26
N PRO A 62 -6.04 3.82 -5.95
CA PRO A 62 -6.80 2.66 -5.49
C PRO A 62 -6.45 2.28 -4.06
N LEU A 63 -7.45 1.85 -3.29
CA LEU A 63 -7.29 1.56 -1.87
C LEU A 63 -6.31 0.40 -1.64
N SER A 64 -6.30 -0.60 -2.53
CA SER A 64 -5.35 -1.71 -2.50
C SER A 64 -3.90 -1.24 -2.61
N CYS A 65 -3.61 -0.30 -3.52
CA CYS A 65 -2.28 0.32 -3.63
C CYS A 65 -1.95 1.20 -2.43
N HIS A 66 -2.94 1.87 -1.82
CA HIS A 66 -2.70 2.73 -0.66
C HIS A 66 -2.43 1.94 0.62
N LEU A 67 -3.08 0.79 0.80
CA LEU A 67 -2.91 -0.06 1.97
C LEU A 67 -1.63 -0.90 1.93
N TYR A 68 -0.99 -1.05 0.77
CA TYR A 68 0.20 -1.87 0.64
C TYR A 68 1.30 -1.40 1.63
N PRO A 69 1.88 -2.30 2.46
CA PRO A 69 1.94 -3.76 2.31
C PRO A 69 0.83 -4.58 3.00
N ILE A 70 -0.26 -3.96 3.46
CA ILE A 70 -1.42 -4.68 4.00
C ILE A 70 -2.34 -5.16 2.87
N ARG A 71 -2.74 -6.42 2.94
CA ARG A 71 -3.76 -7.06 2.09
C ARG A 71 -4.97 -7.41 2.95
N ILE A 72 -6.16 -7.22 2.40
CA ILE A 72 -7.41 -7.55 3.07
C ILE A 72 -8.03 -8.72 2.32
N SER A 73 -8.33 -9.81 3.02
CA SER A 73 -9.11 -10.93 2.49
C SER A 73 -10.39 -11.12 3.30
N GLU A 74 -11.42 -11.65 2.65
CA GLU A 74 -12.70 -11.95 3.29
C GLU A 74 -12.70 -13.41 3.74
N THR A 75 -12.93 -13.64 5.03
CA THR A 75 -12.96 -14.97 5.65
C THR A 75 -14.27 -15.14 6.40
N GLY A 76 -15.30 -15.60 5.67
CA GLY A 76 -16.66 -15.73 6.21
C GLY A 76 -17.21 -14.37 6.66
N ILE A 77 -17.49 -14.23 7.96
CA ILE A 77 -17.99 -12.96 8.54
C ILE A 77 -16.87 -11.99 8.93
N TYR A 78 -15.60 -12.42 8.84
CA TYR A 78 -14.45 -11.64 9.27
C TYR A 78 -13.66 -11.11 8.08
N ARG A 79 -12.95 -10.01 8.31
CA ARG A 79 -11.94 -9.49 7.37
C ARG A 79 -10.55 -9.76 7.96
N ALA A 80 -9.76 -10.56 7.26
CA ALA A 80 -8.37 -10.78 7.64
C ALA A 80 -7.50 -9.66 7.10
N ILE A 81 -6.73 -9.04 7.98
CA ILE A 81 -5.79 -7.96 7.65
C ILE A 81 -4.39 -8.57 7.70
N ASN A 82 -3.80 -8.80 6.54
CA ASN A 82 -2.56 -9.55 6.38
C ASN A 82 -1.42 -8.63 5.94
N TYR A 83 -0.31 -8.65 6.68
CA TYR A 83 0.92 -8.00 6.24
C TYR A 83 1.64 -8.88 5.22
N HIS A 84 1.71 -8.42 3.98
CA HIS A 84 2.40 -9.13 2.91
C HIS A 84 3.91 -8.96 3.06
N ARG A 85 4.62 -10.09 3.27
CA ARG A 85 6.07 -10.14 3.51
C ARG A 85 6.79 -10.77 2.33
N TRP A 86 7.76 -10.04 1.80
CA TRP A 86 8.65 -10.51 0.72
C TRP A 86 9.92 -9.65 0.66
N THR A 87 10.87 -10.03 -0.18
CA THR A 87 12.25 -9.52 -0.17
C THR A 87 12.36 -8.03 -0.47
N VAL A 88 11.47 -7.46 -1.28
CA VAL A 88 11.54 -6.02 -1.63
C VAL A 88 11.16 -5.10 -0.47
N CYS A 89 10.47 -5.62 0.57
CA CYS A 89 10.16 -4.84 1.77
C CYS A 89 11.38 -4.64 2.70
N LYS A 90 12.51 -5.34 2.47
CA LYS A 90 13.65 -5.36 3.40
C LYS A 90 14.20 -3.97 3.72
N ALA A 91 14.32 -3.08 2.72
CA ALA A 91 14.78 -1.71 2.95
C ALA A 91 13.81 -0.90 3.83
N ALA A 92 12.49 -1.05 3.60
CA ALA A 92 11.47 -0.38 4.39
C ALA A 92 11.42 -0.90 5.84
N ILE A 93 11.61 -2.21 6.05
CA ILE A 93 11.68 -2.81 7.39
C ILE A 93 12.85 -2.24 8.17
N LEU A 94 14.06 -2.22 7.60
CA LEU A 94 15.25 -1.68 8.26
C LEU A 94 15.10 -0.20 8.63
N LEU A 95 14.45 0.59 7.77
CA LEU A 95 14.14 1.98 8.07
C LEU A 95 13.11 2.10 9.19
N GLY A 96 12.02 1.32 9.13
CA GLY A 96 11.00 1.31 10.16
C GLY A 96 11.54 0.91 11.54
N GLU A 97 12.43 -0.09 11.60
CA GLU A 97 13.13 -0.49 12.83
C GLU A 97 14.00 0.65 13.37
N ARG A 98 14.76 1.32 12.49
CA ARG A 98 15.61 2.46 12.90
C ARG A 98 14.79 3.62 13.46
N GLU A 99 13.66 3.93 12.82
CA GLU A 99 12.78 5.03 13.22
C GLU A 99 11.77 4.63 14.31
N ASN A 100 11.80 3.38 14.77
CA ASN A 100 10.80 2.80 15.68
C ASN A 100 9.35 3.04 15.20
N LEU A 101 9.13 2.90 13.89
CA LEU A 101 7.86 3.18 13.20
C LEU A 101 7.12 1.87 12.87
N PRO A 102 6.09 1.49 13.65
CA PRO A 102 5.29 0.31 13.34
C PRO A 102 4.42 0.52 12.09
N VAL A 103 4.11 -0.57 11.40
CA VAL A 103 3.39 -0.57 10.11
C VAL A 103 2.02 0.12 10.19
N TYR A 104 1.28 -0.07 11.30
CA TYR A 104 -0.04 0.56 11.46
C TYR A 104 0.03 2.09 11.62
N LYS A 105 1.15 2.64 12.10
CA LYS A 105 1.39 4.09 12.14
C LYS A 105 1.79 4.62 10.77
N PHE A 106 2.66 3.90 10.06
CA PHE A 106 2.99 4.23 8.67
C PHE A 106 1.74 4.26 7.77
N LEU A 107 0.81 3.33 7.97
CA LEU A 107 -0.44 3.20 7.21
C LEU A 107 -1.64 3.93 7.84
N LYS A 108 -1.43 4.95 8.68
CA LYS A 108 -2.51 5.68 9.35
C LYS A 108 -3.59 6.18 8.37
N GLU A 109 -3.18 6.97 7.38
CA GLU A 109 -4.08 7.53 6.37
C GLU A 109 -4.88 6.46 5.60
N PRO A 110 -4.25 5.41 5.00
CA PRO A 110 -5.00 4.39 4.29
C PRO A 110 -5.90 3.52 5.19
N LEU A 111 -5.49 3.24 6.44
CA LEU A 111 -6.30 2.48 7.38
C LEU A 111 -7.54 3.27 7.81
N ILE A 112 -7.39 4.56 8.13
CA ILE A 112 -8.53 5.45 8.41
C ILE A 112 -9.45 5.55 7.19
N ARG A 113 -8.89 5.69 5.98
CA ARG A 113 -9.69 5.75 4.75
C ARG A 113 -10.53 4.49 4.53
N LYS A 114 -10.03 3.31 4.94
CA LYS A 114 -10.74 2.03 4.75
C LYS A 114 -11.70 1.71 5.89
N PHE A 115 -11.29 1.90 7.14
CA PHE A 115 -12.01 1.40 8.31
C PHE A 115 -12.63 2.49 9.19
N GLY A 116 -12.27 3.76 8.96
CA GLY A 116 -12.73 4.90 9.75
C GLY A 116 -11.82 5.24 10.92
N GLU A 117 -12.01 6.44 11.47
CA GLU A 117 -11.21 6.96 12.58
C GLU A 117 -11.43 6.18 13.88
N SER A 118 -12.66 5.77 14.18
CA SER A 118 -12.97 5.00 15.39
C SER A 118 -12.24 3.66 15.42
N TRP A 119 -12.25 2.93 14.31
CA TRP A 119 -11.54 1.66 14.17
C TRP A 119 -10.03 1.85 14.34
N TYR A 120 -9.47 2.93 13.77
CA TYR A 120 -8.04 3.21 13.93
C TYR A 120 -7.67 3.56 15.38
N ALA A 121 -8.52 4.30 16.08
CA ALA A 121 -8.33 4.61 17.49
C ALA A 121 -8.35 3.35 18.38
N GLU A 122 -9.25 2.40 18.10
CA GLU A 122 -9.26 1.08 18.76
C GLU A 122 -7.96 0.31 18.51
N LEU A 123 -7.45 0.32 17.27
CA LEU A 123 -6.17 -0.30 16.93
C LEU A 123 -5.00 0.34 17.70
N GLU A 124 -4.96 1.67 17.78
CA GLU A 124 -3.94 2.39 18.56
C GLU A 124 -4.01 2.04 20.05
N LEU A 125 -5.22 1.91 20.61
CA LEU A 125 -5.42 1.52 22.00
C LEU A 125 -4.89 0.10 22.27
N VAL A 126 -5.30 -0.88 21.45
CA VAL A 126 -4.86 -2.27 21.60
C VAL A 126 -3.35 -2.40 21.42
N ALA A 127 -2.77 -1.67 20.46
CA ALA A 127 -1.32 -1.67 20.27
C ALA A 127 -0.57 -1.15 21.50
N LYS A 128 -1.08 -0.10 22.14
CA LYS A 128 -0.52 0.46 23.38
C LYS A 128 -0.63 -0.54 24.55
N GLU A 129 -1.79 -1.17 24.74
CA GLU A 129 -1.98 -2.19 25.77
C GLU A 129 -1.06 -3.40 25.56
N LEU A 130 -0.84 -3.80 24.31
CA LEU A 130 0.12 -4.86 23.98
C LEU A 130 1.55 -4.45 24.33
N GLU A 131 1.98 -3.23 24.03
CA GLU A 131 3.31 -2.73 24.41
C GLU A 131 3.50 -2.74 25.92
N GLU A 132 2.49 -2.31 26.69
CA GLU A 132 2.50 -2.30 28.16
C GLU A 132 2.50 -3.72 28.75
N THR A 133 1.72 -4.64 28.18
CA THR A 133 1.58 -6.03 28.66
C THR A 133 2.77 -6.91 28.28
N SER A 134 3.42 -6.62 27.15
CA SER A 134 4.62 -7.33 26.67
C SER A 134 5.82 -7.18 27.62
N TRP A 135 5.76 -6.24 28.57
CA TRP A 135 6.75 -6.09 29.65
C TRP A 135 6.47 -7.00 30.87
N ASN A 136 5.25 -7.51 31.03
CA ASN A 136 4.85 -8.34 32.18
C ASN A 136 5.04 -9.86 31.95
N CYS A 137 5.61 -10.25 30.82
CA CYS A 137 5.99 -11.64 30.51
C CYS A 137 7.46 -11.71 30.12
N LYS A 138 8.34 -11.26 31.03
CA LYS A 138 9.76 -11.61 31.07
C LYS A 138 10.14 -12.05 32.48
#